data_AF-A0A850JV68-F1
#
_entry.id   AF-A0A850JV68-F1
#
_cell.length_a   1.000
_cell.length_b   1.000
_cell.length_c   1.000
_cell.angle_alpha   90.00
_cell.angle_beta   90.00
_cell.angle_gamma   90.00
#
_symmetry.space_group_name_H-M   'P 1'
#
loop_
_entity.id
_entity.type
_entity.pdbx_description
1 polymer ?
#
loop_
_entity_poly.entity_id
_entity_poly.type
_entity_poly.pdbx_seq_one_letter_code
_entity_poly.pdbx_strand_id
1 'polypeptide(L)'
;MKFVSIIMGSESDYETMKCCVETFEKFEVKYELIVSSALKSPKRTEQYVLEAEKKGAVVFITASKVVSHLAGMVSSLTTKPVVSHQTKSSDINESFSTVYTPAGIPVCSATLGETGAINAAYFAMQILAISDKELAVKLKEDRIVQSKRVETVSKNIEVIL
;
A
#
# COMPACT_ATOMS: atom_id res chain seq x y z
N MET A 1 -12.10 -2.52 15.40
CA MET A 1 -12.58 -1.89 14.14
C MET A 1 -11.56 -2.24 13.06
N LYS A 2 -11.95 -2.65 11.84
CA LYS A 2 -10.99 -3.06 10.80
C LYS A 2 -10.45 -1.84 10.05
N PHE A 3 -9.14 -1.78 9.82
CA PHE A 3 -8.49 -0.68 9.10
C PHE A 3 -7.17 -1.11 8.44
N VAL A 4 -6.61 -0.26 7.58
CA VAL A 4 -5.26 -0.42 6.98
C VAL A 4 -4.26 0.46 7.72
N SER A 5 -3.10 -0.07 8.10
CA SER A 5 -2.05 0.70 8.77
C SER A 5 -0.94 1.08 7.79
N ILE A 6 -0.65 2.36 7.66
CA ILE A 6 0.38 2.92 6.77
C ILE A 6 1.56 3.40 7.62
N ILE A 7 2.75 2.86 7.38
CA ILE A 7 3.97 3.21 8.09
C ILE A 7 4.99 3.76 7.09
N MET A 8 5.34 5.03 7.25
CA MET A 8 6.30 5.71 6.38
C MET A 8 7.65 5.87 7.07
N GLY A 9 8.74 5.61 6.36
CA GLY A 9 10.10 5.73 6.90
C GLY A 9 10.54 7.17 7.16
N SER A 10 9.96 8.15 6.45
CA SER A 10 10.26 9.56 6.57
C SER A 10 9.05 10.44 6.20
N GLU A 11 9.07 11.70 6.60
CA GLU A 11 8.08 12.71 6.16
C GLU A 11 8.07 12.86 4.63
N SER A 12 9.24 12.77 4.00
CA SER A 12 9.35 12.94 2.55
C SER A 12 8.73 11.81 1.73
N ASP A 13 8.34 10.69 2.36
CA ASP A 13 7.54 9.64 1.72
C ASP A 13 6.05 10.03 1.62
N TYR A 14 5.60 11.00 2.43
CA TYR A 14 4.22 11.41 2.51
C TYR A 14 3.69 11.98 1.19
N GLU A 15 4.49 12.75 0.46
CA GLU A 15 4.07 13.33 -0.83
C GLU A 15 3.57 12.27 -1.80
N THR A 16 4.23 11.11 -1.89
CA THR A 16 3.77 9.99 -2.72
C THR A 16 2.60 9.24 -2.08
N MET A 17 2.60 9.10 -0.75
CA MET A 17 1.57 8.37 -0.02
C MET A 17 0.24 9.13 0.11
N LYS A 18 0.18 10.42 -0.21
CA LYS A 18 -1.08 11.18 -0.35
C LYS A 18 -2.04 10.48 -1.30
N CYS A 19 -1.56 10.01 -2.46
CA CYS A 19 -2.41 9.29 -3.42
C CYS A 19 -2.96 7.96 -2.85
N CYS A 20 -2.24 7.31 -1.93
CA CYS A 20 -2.71 6.13 -1.22
C CYS A 20 -3.86 6.49 -0.28
N VAL A 21 -3.68 7.55 0.51
CA VAL A 21 -4.68 8.08 1.44
C VAL A 21 -5.94 8.54 0.73
N GLU A 22 -5.81 9.38 -0.31
CA GLU A 22 -6.93 9.86 -1.14
C GLU A 22 -7.70 8.70 -1.76
N THR A 23 -7.01 7.62 -2.14
CA THR A 23 -7.65 6.40 -2.63
C THR A 23 -8.48 5.74 -1.52
N PHE A 24 -7.98 5.62 -0.29
CA PHE A 24 -8.78 5.09 0.82
C PHE A 24 -9.98 5.97 1.15
N GLU A 25 -9.82 7.29 1.15
CA GLU A 25 -10.90 8.25 1.40
C GLU A 25 -12.02 8.13 0.36
N LYS A 26 -11.68 7.98 -0.93
CA LYS A 26 -12.66 7.75 -2.01
C LYS A 26 -13.55 6.53 -1.78
N PHE A 27 -13.03 5.49 -1.14
CA PHE A 27 -13.75 4.25 -0.84
C PHE A 27 -14.26 4.18 0.61
N GLU A 28 -14.06 5.25 1.39
CA GLU A 28 -14.43 5.35 2.80
C GLU A 28 -13.75 4.27 3.68
N VAL A 29 -12.57 3.84 3.28
CA VAL A 29 -11.79 2.83 3.99
C VAL A 29 -11.01 3.48 5.12
N LYS A 30 -11.15 2.94 6.33
CA LYS A 30 -10.43 3.43 7.50
C LYS A 30 -8.95 3.07 7.40
N TYR A 31 -8.10 4.03 7.71
CA TYR A 31 -6.66 3.85 7.79
C TYR A 31 -6.07 4.60 9.00
N GLU A 32 -4.90 4.15 9.44
CA GLU A 32 -4.00 4.93 10.28
C GLU A 32 -2.73 5.21 9.46
N LEU A 33 -2.13 6.38 9.61
CA LEU A 33 -0.87 6.74 8.94
C LEU A 33 0.10 7.32 9.96
N ILE A 34 1.32 6.79 9.99
CA ILE A 34 2.38 7.27 10.88
C ILE A 34 3.74 7.38 10.17
N VAL A 35 4.62 8.21 10.73
CA VAL A 35 6.05 8.21 10.40
C VAL A 35 6.82 7.45 11.48
N SER A 36 7.51 6.38 11.08
CA SER A 36 8.44 5.63 11.93
C SER A 36 9.49 4.92 11.08
N SER A 37 10.74 4.97 11.53
CA SER A 37 11.88 4.39 10.81
C SER A 37 12.35 3.11 11.48
N ALA A 38 12.56 2.03 10.71
CA ALA A 38 13.16 0.80 11.22
C ALA A 38 14.58 1.00 11.76
N LEU A 39 15.34 1.94 11.19
CA LEU A 39 16.74 2.16 11.58
C LEU A 39 16.88 3.28 12.62
N LYS A 40 16.11 4.37 12.49
CA LYS A 40 16.23 5.53 13.39
C LYS A 40 15.35 5.41 14.65
N SER A 41 14.25 4.65 14.57
CA SER A 41 13.28 4.52 15.67
C SER A 41 12.69 3.10 15.77
N PRO A 42 13.51 2.03 15.87
CA PRO A 42 13.05 0.64 15.81
C PRO A 42 11.99 0.31 16.87
N LYS A 43 12.22 0.68 18.14
CA LYS A 43 11.27 0.41 19.23
C LYS A 43 9.90 1.06 19.00
N ARG A 44 9.87 2.26 18.40
CA ARG A 44 8.62 2.95 18.05
C ARG A 44 7.85 2.15 16.99
N THR A 45 8.54 1.69 15.95
CA THR A 45 7.95 0.86 14.90
C THR A 45 7.39 -0.43 15.48
N GLU A 46 8.16 -1.11 16.32
CA GLU A 46 7.74 -2.35 16.98
C GLU A 46 6.49 -2.17 17.83
N GLN A 47 6.51 -1.20 18.74
CA GLN A 47 5.36 -0.89 19.61
C GLN A 47 4.11 -0.57 18.79
N TYR A 48 4.26 0.27 17.76
CA TYR A 48 3.13 0.65 16.92
C TYR A 48 2.52 -0.55 16.17
N VAL A 49 3.32 -1.43 15.57
CA VAL A 49 2.81 -2.61 14.84
C VAL A 49 1.97 -3.49 15.77
N LEU A 50 2.50 -3.78 16.97
CA LEU A 50 1.82 -4.62 17.96
C LEU A 50 0.51 -3.98 18.46
N GLU A 51 0.49 -2.66 18.64
CA GLU A 51 -0.72 -1.92 19.04
C GLU A 51 -1.74 -1.82 17.91
N ALA A 52 -1.31 -1.55 16.69
CA ALA A 52 -2.16 -1.45 15.51
C ALA A 52 -2.89 -2.77 15.26
N GLU A 53 -2.20 -3.90 15.37
CA GLU A 53 -2.82 -5.23 15.23
C GLU A 53 -3.90 -5.46 16.31
N LYS A 54 -3.62 -5.09 17.57
CA LYS A 54 -4.61 -5.18 18.67
C LYS A 54 -5.85 -4.30 18.43
N LYS A 55 -5.68 -3.12 17.82
CA LYS A 55 -6.78 -2.22 17.45
C LYS A 55 -7.64 -2.75 16.30
N GLY A 56 -7.07 -3.63 15.46
CA GLY A 56 -7.75 -4.29 14.34
C GLY A 56 -7.16 -3.98 12.96
N ALA A 57 -5.87 -3.65 12.88
CA ALA A 57 -5.18 -3.54 11.58
C ALA A 57 -5.28 -4.89 10.83
N VAL A 58 -5.73 -4.83 9.57
CA VAL A 58 -5.92 -6.02 8.73
C VAL A 58 -4.78 -6.19 7.73
N VAL A 59 -4.21 -5.08 7.26
CA VAL A 59 -3.11 -5.02 6.29
C VAL A 59 -2.18 -3.88 6.71
N PHE A 60 -0.87 -4.09 6.57
CA PHE A 60 0.13 -3.04 6.71
C PHE A 60 0.67 -2.62 5.35
N ILE A 61 0.81 -1.31 5.15
CA ILE A 61 1.49 -0.72 4.00
C ILE A 61 2.72 -0.01 4.53
N THR A 62 3.90 -0.33 4.02
CA THR A 62 5.13 0.37 4.37
C THR A 62 5.65 1.18 3.19
N ALA A 63 6.05 2.43 3.43
CA ALA A 63 6.62 3.30 2.39
C ALA A 63 8.03 3.74 2.75
N SER A 64 8.98 3.59 1.81
CA SER A 64 10.35 4.08 1.97
C SER A 64 11.02 4.42 0.64
N LYS A 65 11.91 5.43 0.65
CA LYS A 65 12.73 5.82 -0.52
C LYS A 65 13.77 4.80 -0.97
N VAL A 66 14.24 3.94 -0.06
CA VAL A 66 15.30 2.95 -0.30
C VAL A 66 14.82 1.57 0.14
N VAL A 67 15.66 0.55 -0.07
CA VAL A 67 15.51 -0.84 0.39
C VAL A 67 14.74 -0.91 1.71
N SER A 68 13.58 -1.57 1.69
CA SER A 68 12.59 -1.46 2.77
C SER A 68 12.91 -2.40 3.93
N HIS A 69 13.98 -2.12 4.68
CA HIS A 69 14.19 -2.70 6.03
C HIS A 69 12.94 -2.52 6.90
N LEU A 70 12.16 -1.46 6.65
CA LEU A 70 10.86 -1.23 7.28
C LEU A 70 9.85 -2.35 7.00
N ALA A 71 9.67 -2.77 5.75
CA ALA A 71 8.74 -3.84 5.41
C ALA A 71 9.15 -5.18 6.04
N GLY A 72 10.44 -5.51 5.98
CA GLY A 72 10.97 -6.72 6.61
C GLY A 72 10.78 -6.73 8.11
N MET A 73 11.06 -5.59 8.77
CA MET A 73 10.82 -5.43 10.21
C MET A 73 9.34 -5.60 10.54
N VAL A 74 8.44 -4.91 9.83
CA VAL A 74 6.99 -5.01 10.07
C VAL A 74 6.51 -6.45 9.86
N SER A 75 6.91 -7.11 8.77
CA SER A 75 6.53 -8.50 8.46
C SER A 75 7.05 -9.49 9.51
N SER A 76 8.21 -9.23 10.13
CA SER A 76 8.71 -10.07 11.22
C SER A 76 7.92 -9.96 12.53
N LEU A 77 7.10 -8.91 12.69
CA LEU A 77 6.38 -8.60 13.93
C LEU A 77 4.87 -8.93 13.87
N THR A 78 4.34 -9.28 12.71
CA THR A 78 2.90 -9.51 12.49
C THR A 78 2.66 -10.70 11.57
N THR A 79 1.50 -11.31 11.72
CA THR A 79 0.99 -12.32 10.76
C THR A 79 0.07 -11.71 9.71
N LYS A 80 -0.19 -10.41 9.78
CA LYS A 80 -1.00 -9.69 8.79
C LYS A 80 -0.21 -9.48 7.50
N PRO A 81 -0.88 -9.44 6.33
CA PRO A 81 -0.21 -9.11 5.08
C PRO A 81 0.50 -7.75 5.14
N VAL A 82 1.73 -7.72 4.62
CA VAL A 82 2.55 -6.51 4.51
C VAL A 82 2.77 -6.20 3.04
N VAL A 83 2.39 -4.99 2.64
CA VAL A 83 2.61 -4.43 1.31
C VAL A 83 3.71 -3.39 1.41
N SER A 84 4.81 -3.59 0.70
CA SER A 84 5.89 -2.61 0.60
C SER A 84 5.71 -1.75 -0.63
N HIS A 85 5.99 -0.46 -0.49
CA HIS A 85 5.98 0.51 -1.56
C HIS A 85 7.26 1.35 -1.50
N GLN A 86 7.88 1.56 -2.67
CA GLN A 86 8.98 2.50 -2.80
C GLN A 86 8.52 3.81 -3.45
N THR A 87 8.71 4.90 -2.74
CA THR A 87 8.27 6.24 -3.16
C THR A 87 9.09 6.79 -4.32
N LYS A 88 10.35 6.34 -4.46
CA LYS A 88 11.25 6.67 -5.58
C LYS A 88 12.31 5.58 -5.70
N SER A 89 12.78 5.30 -6.91
CA SER A 89 14.05 4.62 -7.11
C SER A 89 14.82 5.31 -8.25
N SER A 90 16.04 5.75 -7.97
CA SER A 90 16.96 6.23 -9.01
C SER A 90 17.65 5.08 -9.75
N ASP A 91 17.66 3.89 -9.14
CA ASP A 91 18.32 2.69 -9.66
C ASP A 91 17.37 1.49 -9.60
N ILE A 92 17.23 0.77 -10.71
CA ILE A 92 16.42 -0.44 -10.82
C ILE A 92 16.90 -1.55 -9.86
N ASN A 93 18.20 -1.58 -9.55
CA ASN A 93 18.77 -2.53 -8.60
C ASN A 93 18.29 -2.26 -7.16
N GLU A 94 18.13 -0.98 -6.79
CA GLU A 94 17.55 -0.61 -5.51
C GLU A 94 16.07 -1.00 -5.42
N SER A 95 15.35 -1.07 -6.54
CA SER A 95 13.96 -1.54 -6.56
C SER A 95 13.83 -3.02 -6.19
N PHE A 96 14.69 -3.89 -6.74
CA PHE A 96 14.63 -5.33 -6.49
C PHE A 96 14.86 -5.70 -5.02
N SER A 97 15.58 -4.87 -4.27
CA SER A 97 15.86 -5.09 -2.86
C SER A 97 14.60 -5.19 -1.97
N THR A 98 13.46 -4.66 -2.40
CA THR A 98 12.17 -4.78 -1.69
C THR A 98 11.42 -6.06 -1.99
N VAL A 99 11.82 -6.76 -3.06
CA VAL A 99 11.24 -8.03 -3.49
C VAL A 99 11.93 -9.20 -2.79
N TYR A 100 13.21 -9.05 -2.42
CA TYR A 100 13.99 -10.09 -1.75
C TYR A 100 13.73 -10.10 -0.24
N THR A 101 12.80 -10.96 0.18
CA THR A 101 12.62 -11.33 1.59
C THR A 101 13.08 -12.77 1.84
N PRO A 102 13.64 -13.07 3.03
CA PRO A 102 14.00 -14.45 3.36
C PRO A 102 12.74 -15.33 3.43
N ALA A 103 12.91 -16.62 3.12
CA ALA A 103 11.82 -17.58 3.17
C ALA A 103 11.13 -17.57 4.55
N GLY A 104 9.80 -17.46 4.56
CA GLY A 104 8.98 -17.42 5.78
C GLY A 104 8.59 -16.03 6.27
N ILE A 105 9.19 -14.94 5.75
CA ILE A 105 8.84 -13.55 6.10
C ILE A 105 8.35 -12.81 4.84
N PRO A 106 7.14 -13.10 4.33
CA PRO A 106 6.69 -12.59 3.05
C PRO A 106 6.39 -11.08 3.10
N VAL A 107 6.74 -10.39 2.02
CA VAL A 107 6.32 -9.01 1.74
C VAL A 107 5.87 -8.93 0.29
N CYS A 108 4.69 -8.36 0.05
CA CYS A 108 4.22 -8.07 -1.30
C CYS A 108 4.72 -6.69 -1.73
N SER A 109 5.46 -6.58 -2.81
CA SER A 109 5.91 -5.28 -3.32
C SER A 109 4.91 -4.69 -4.32
N ALA A 110 4.45 -3.46 -4.07
CA ALA A 110 3.71 -2.67 -5.04
C ALA A 110 4.68 -2.01 -6.03
N THR A 111 4.15 -1.47 -7.13
CA THR A 111 4.96 -0.71 -8.10
C THR A 111 5.58 0.54 -7.47
N LEU A 112 6.45 1.24 -8.21
CA LEU A 112 7.15 2.44 -7.74
C LEU A 112 6.28 3.69 -7.87
N GLY A 113 6.63 4.74 -7.11
CA GLY A 113 6.02 6.07 -7.18
C GLY A 113 4.51 6.11 -6.94
N GLU A 114 3.84 7.16 -7.42
CA GLU A 114 2.41 7.40 -7.14
C GLU A 114 1.50 6.25 -7.59
N THR A 115 1.79 5.63 -8.73
CA THR A 115 1.05 4.45 -9.22
C THR A 115 1.16 3.30 -8.22
N GLY A 116 2.33 3.11 -7.63
CA GLY A 116 2.57 2.18 -6.53
C GLY A 116 1.75 2.43 -5.28
N ALA A 117 1.72 3.68 -4.83
CA ALA A 117 0.95 4.09 -3.66
C ALA A 117 -0.56 3.84 -3.86
N ILE A 118 -1.08 4.16 -5.04
CA ILE A 118 -2.47 3.86 -5.43
C ILE A 118 -2.72 2.35 -5.45
N ASN A 119 -1.85 1.59 -6.11
CA ASN A 119 -1.99 0.13 -6.21
C ASN A 119 -1.90 -0.57 -4.85
N ALA A 120 -1.06 -0.08 -3.93
CA ALA A 120 -0.99 -0.57 -2.57
C ALA A 120 -2.33 -0.38 -1.84
N ALA A 121 -2.99 0.78 -2.04
CA ALA A 121 -4.34 1.00 -1.50
C ALA A 121 -5.36 0.01 -2.08
N TYR A 122 -5.42 -0.13 -3.41
CA TYR A 122 -6.34 -1.09 -4.05
C TYR A 122 -6.11 -2.53 -3.59
N PHE A 123 -4.85 -2.95 -3.44
CA PHE A 123 -4.53 -4.30 -2.98
C PHE A 123 -4.95 -4.52 -1.52
N ALA A 124 -4.69 -3.55 -0.63
CA ALA A 124 -5.16 -3.61 0.75
C ALA A 124 -6.70 -3.64 0.84
N MET A 125 -7.39 -2.85 0.00
CA MET A 125 -8.85 -2.88 -0.09
C MET A 125 -9.37 -4.23 -0.61
N GLN A 126 -8.69 -4.86 -1.57
CA GLN A 126 -9.05 -6.20 -2.05
C GLN A 126 -8.95 -7.25 -0.94
N ILE A 127 -7.93 -7.16 -0.08
CA ILE A 127 -7.81 -8.03 1.09
C ILE A 127 -8.96 -7.79 2.07
N LEU A 128 -9.28 -6.53 2.37
CA LEU A 128 -10.42 -6.17 3.24
C LEU A 128 -11.75 -6.69 2.67
N ALA A 129 -11.95 -6.51 1.36
CA ALA A 129 -13.16 -6.87 0.62
C ALA A 129 -13.46 -8.38 0.62
N ILE A 130 -12.49 -9.25 0.94
CA ILE A 130 -12.75 -10.69 1.16
C ILE A 130 -13.79 -10.87 2.27
N SER A 131 -13.78 -10.01 3.29
CA SER A 131 -14.70 -10.06 4.42
C SER A 131 -15.71 -8.90 4.46
N ASP A 132 -15.55 -7.91 3.59
CA ASP A 132 -16.41 -6.73 3.48
C ASP A 132 -17.11 -6.72 2.10
N LYS A 133 -18.38 -7.14 2.10
CA LYS A 133 -19.17 -7.28 0.87
C LYS A 133 -19.50 -5.94 0.22
N GLU A 134 -19.66 -4.88 1.01
CA GLU A 134 -19.96 -3.55 0.48
C GLU A 134 -18.75 -2.99 -0.25
N LEU A 135 -17.57 -3.08 0.37
CA LEU A 135 -16.31 -2.69 -0.28
C LEU A 135 -16.05 -3.51 -1.55
N ALA A 136 -16.37 -4.80 -1.54
CA ALA A 136 -16.24 -5.66 -2.72
C ALA A 136 -17.11 -5.18 -3.90
N VAL A 137 -18.31 -4.64 -3.62
CA VAL A 137 -19.17 -4.05 -4.66
C VAL A 137 -18.58 -2.73 -5.15
N LYS A 138 -18.20 -1.82 -4.25
CA LYS A 138 -17.56 -0.53 -4.61
C LYS A 138 -16.35 -0.73 -5.53
N LEU A 139 -15.49 -1.71 -5.23
CA LEU A 139 -14.32 -2.05 -6.06
C LEU A 139 -14.69 -2.58 -7.47
N LYS A 140 -15.79 -3.34 -7.59
CA LYS A 140 -16.27 -3.84 -8.89
C LYS A 140 -16.84 -2.70 -9.74
N GLU A 141 -17.64 -1.84 -9.13
CA GLU A 141 -18.19 -0.66 -9.79
C GLU A 141 -17.10 0.28 -10.29
N ASP A 142 -16.07 0.52 -9.46
CA ASP A 142 -14.93 1.33 -9.87
C ASP A 142 -14.21 0.76 -11.10
N ARG A 143 -14.00 -0.56 -11.18
CA ARG A 143 -13.43 -1.21 -12.38
C ARG A 143 -14.29 -1.02 -13.62
N ILE A 144 -15.62 -1.07 -13.50
CA ILE A 144 -16.54 -0.80 -14.61
C ILE A 144 -16.42 0.66 -15.07
N VAL A 145 -16.36 1.60 -14.13
CA VAL A 145 -16.17 3.03 -14.43
C VAL A 145 -14.83 3.26 -15.15
N GLN A 146 -13.76 2.62 -14.69
CA GLN A 146 -12.45 2.72 -15.35
C GLN A 146 -12.48 2.17 -16.78
N SER A 147 -13.12 1.02 -17.03
CA SER A 147 -13.28 0.45 -18.39
C SER A 147 -14.05 1.40 -19.31
N LYS A 148 -15.20 1.90 -18.86
CA LYS A 148 -16.00 2.87 -19.62
C LYS A 148 -15.24 4.15 -19.94
N ARG A 149 -14.38 4.60 -19.03
CA ARG A 149 -13.51 5.77 -19.27
C ARG A 149 -12.56 5.50 -20.43
N VAL A 150 -11.92 4.33 -20.48
CA VAL A 150 -11.04 3.95 -21.59
C VAL A 150 -11.82 3.93 -22.90
N GLU A 151 -12.96 3.26 -22.96
CA GLU A 151 -13.82 3.21 -24.16
C GLU A 151 -14.25 4.61 -24.63
N THR A 152 -14.59 5.50 -23.69
CA THR A 152 -15.00 6.88 -24.01
C THR A 152 -13.84 7.69 -24.58
N VAL A 153 -12.65 7.55 -24.01
CA VAL A 153 -11.44 8.22 -24.52
C VAL A 153 -11.05 7.68 -25.89
N SER A 154 -11.12 6.35 -26.06
CA SER A 154 -10.84 5.65 -27.32
C SER A 154 -11.64 6.21 -28.49
N LYS A 155 -12.95 6.43 -28.31
CA LYS A 155 -13.84 6.96 -29.37
C LYS A 155 -13.37 8.28 -29.99
N ASN A 156 -12.57 9.06 -29.26
CA ASN A 156 -12.07 10.36 -29.73
C ASN A 156 -10.67 10.27 -30.38
N ILE A 157 -10.02 9.11 -30.35
CA ILE A 157 -8.61 8.91 -30.74
C ILE A 157 -8.46 7.77 -31.77
N GLU A 158 -9.32 6.75 -31.70
CA GLU A 158 -9.18 5.53 -32.50
C GLU A 158 -9.38 5.81 -34.00
N VAL A 159 -8.43 5.32 -34.79
CA VAL A 159 -8.52 5.18 -36.24
C VAL A 159 -8.36 3.70 -36.55
N ILE A 160 -9.48 3.02 -36.80
CA ILE A 160 -9.55 1.59 -37.10
C ILE A 160 -9.92 1.46 -38.58
N LEU A 161 -9.12 0.71 -39.35
CA LEU A 161 -9.35 0.43 -40.77
C LEU A 161 -10.38 -0.69 -40.96
#